data_AF-A0A7C7RPT2-F1
#
_entry.id   AF-A0A7C7RPT2-F1
#
_cell.length_a   1.000
_cell.length_b   1.000
_cell.length_c   1.000
_cell.angle_alpha   90.00
_cell.angle_beta   90.00
_cell.angle_gamma   90.00
#
_symmetry.space_group_name_H-M   'P 1'
#
loop_
_entity.id
_entity.type
_entity.pdbx_description
1 polymer ?
#
loop_
_entity_poly.entity_id
_entity_poly.type
_entity_poly.pdbx_seq_one_letter_code
_entity_poly.pdbx_strand_id
1 'polypeptide(L)' 'MEEFKVKDIRLASKGRLLIEWANMHMPVLNEIRKRFIEEKPLKDVTVGACLHVTKETAVLVETLKAGGAEV' A
#
# COMPACT_ATOMS: atom_id res chain seq x y z
N MET A 1 -20.99 9.97 0.85
CA MET A 1 -19.82 10.13 1.74
C MET A 1 -18.60 10.33 0.85
N GLU A 2 -17.65 11.17 1.26
CA GLU A 2 -16.39 11.32 0.51
C GLU A 2 -15.54 10.06 0.70
N GLU A 3 -15.02 9.49 -0.40
CA GLU A 3 -14.20 8.26 -0.38
C GLU A 3 -12.84 8.44 0.29
N PHE A 4 -12.28 9.66 0.29
CA PHE A 4 -11.05 9.99 0.98
C PHE A 4 -10.98 11.49 1.33
N LYS A 5 -10.15 11.84 2.30
CA LYS A 5 -9.86 13.24 2.68
C LYS A 5 -8.35 13.46 2.81
N VAL A 6 -7.78 14.19 1.86
CA VAL A 6 -6.34 14.51 1.80
C VAL A 6 -6.12 15.99 1.56
N LYS A 7 -4.91 16.49 1.86
CA LYS A 7 -4.59 17.92 1.76
C LYS A 7 -4.54 18.45 0.31
N ASP A 8 -3.87 17.73 -0.60
CA ASP A 8 -3.74 18.11 -2.02
C ASP A 8 -3.54 16.87 -2.90
N ILE A 9 -4.54 16.55 -3.72
CA ILE A 9 -4.52 15.36 -4.60
C ILE A 9 -3.52 15.50 -5.76
N ARG A 10 -3.13 16.72 -6.14
CA ARG A 10 -2.20 16.96 -7.26
C ARG A 10 -0.79 16.47 -6.99
N LEU A 11 -0.46 16.20 -5.71
CA LEU A 11 0.82 15.64 -5.30
C LEU A 11 0.94 14.13 -5.59
N ALA A 12 -0.12 13.46 -6.06
CA ALA A 12 -0.15 12.01 -6.26
C ALA A 12 0.98 11.50 -7.18
N SER A 13 1.25 12.19 -8.29
CA SER A 13 2.32 11.78 -9.23
C SER A 13 3.70 11.81 -8.57
N LYS A 14 3.99 12.83 -7.76
CA LYS A 14 5.24 12.90 -6.99
C LYS A 14 5.27 11.85 -5.88
N GLY A 15 4.12 11.62 -5.22
CA GLY A 15 3.96 10.55 -4.23
C GLY A 15 4.28 9.18 -4.81
N ARG A 16 3.83 8.89 -6.03
CA ARG A 16 4.10 7.62 -6.72
C ARG A 16 5.61 7.35 -6.87
N LEU A 17 6.38 8.34 -7.28
CA LEU A 17 7.84 8.22 -7.41
C LEU A 17 8.51 7.96 -6.04
N LEU A 18 8.02 8.57 -4.98
CA LEU A 18 8.53 8.34 -3.62
C LEU A 18 8.19 6.94 -3.10
N ILE A 19 7.01 6.42 -3.45
CA ILE A 19 6.57 5.06 -3.13
C ILE A 19 7.45 4.05 -3.88
N GLU A 20 7.70 4.26 -5.17
CA GLU A 20 8.60 3.42 -5.96
C GLU A 20 10.02 3.39 -5.39
N TRP A 21 10.54 4.57 -5.00
CA TRP A 21 11.83 4.66 -4.32
C TRP A 21 11.85 3.90 -2.99
N ALA A 22 10.82 4.06 -2.15
CA ALA A 22 10.71 3.33 -0.89
C ALA A 22 10.62 1.82 -1.12
N ASN A 23 9.87 1.40 -2.15
CA ASN A 23 9.72 0.01 -2.51
C ASN A 23 11.06 -0.63 -2.87
N MET A 24 11.94 0.06 -3.60
CA MET A 24 13.30 -0.44 -3.89
C MET A 24 14.15 -0.66 -2.64
N HIS A 25 13.80 -0.07 -1.49
CA HIS A 25 14.54 -0.16 -0.24
C HIS A 25 13.82 -0.99 0.84
N MET A 26 12.69 -1.62 0.49
CA MET A 26 11.91 -2.49 1.38
C MET A 26 11.86 -3.93 0.83
N PRO A 27 13.00 -4.64 0.76
CA PRO A 27 13.11 -5.94 0.09
C PRO A 27 12.18 -7.01 0.68
N VAL A 28 11.97 -6.98 2.00
CA VAL A 28 11.09 -7.94 2.69
C VAL A 28 9.63 -7.76 2.24
N LEU A 29 9.13 -6.53 2.17
CA LEU A 29 7.76 -6.29 1.68
C LEU A 29 7.60 -6.66 0.20
N ASN A 30 8.63 -6.47 -0.62
CA ASN A 30 8.60 -6.92 -2.01
C ASN A 30 8.48 -8.44 -2.13
N GLU A 31 9.22 -9.19 -1.32
CA GLU A 31 9.15 -10.65 -1.32
C GLU A 31 7.77 -11.14 -0.86
N ILE A 32 7.24 -10.56 0.22
CA ILE A 32 5.89 -10.85 0.70
C ILE A 32 4.86 -10.50 -0.38
N ARG A 33 4.99 -9.34 -1.04
CA ARG A 33 4.08 -8.91 -2.12
C ARG A 33 4.05 -9.91 -3.26
N LYS A 34 5.22 -10.41 -3.71
CA LYS A 34 5.30 -11.43 -4.78
C LYS A 34 4.53 -12.68 -4.41
N ARG A 35 4.69 -13.18 -3.18
CA ARG A 35 3.93 -14.34 -2.67
C ARG A 35 2.43 -14.04 -2.58
N PHE A 36 2.07 -12.86 -2.07
CA PHE A 36 0.69 -12.43 -1.88
C PHE A 36 -0.09 -12.28 -3.18
N ILE A 37 0.57 -11.90 -4.28
CA ILE A 37 -0.06 -11.82 -5.61
C ILE A 37 -0.59 -13.20 -6.03
N GLU A 38 0.14 -14.28 -5.75
CA GLU A 38 -0.24 -15.64 -6.10
C GLU A 38 -1.19 -16.26 -5.08
N GLU A 39 -0.85 -16.17 -3.78
CA GLU A 39 -1.55 -16.86 -2.70
C GLU A 39 -2.88 -16.18 -2.33
N LYS A 40 -3.01 -14.86 -2.58
CA LYS A 40 -4.14 -14.01 -2.15
C LYS A 40 -4.64 -14.32 -0.72
N PRO A 41 -3.75 -14.36 0.28
CA PRO A 41 -4.10 -14.87 1.62
C PRO A 41 -5.05 -13.96 2.41
N LEU A 42 -5.25 -12.72 1.96
CA LEU A 42 -6.11 -11.73 2.60
C LEU A 42 -7.39 -11.48 1.81
N LYS A 43 -7.75 -12.36 0.88
CA LYS A 43 -9.01 -12.26 0.14
C LYS A 43 -10.19 -12.19 1.12
N ASP A 44 -11.13 -11.28 0.84
CA ASP A 44 -12.35 -11.04 1.64
C ASP A 44 -12.08 -10.50 3.05
N VAL A 45 -10.86 -10.01 3.32
CA VAL A 45 -10.48 -9.35 4.58
C VAL A 45 -10.49 -7.84 4.41
N THR A 46 -11.21 -7.13 5.28
CA THR A 46 -11.16 -5.67 5.40
C THR A 46 -10.18 -5.26 6.52
N VAL A 47 -9.19 -4.45 6.19
CA VAL A 47 -8.14 -4.01 7.12
C VAL A 47 -8.30 -2.52 7.45
N GLY A 48 -8.69 -2.22 8.69
CA GLY A 48 -8.61 -0.86 9.23
C GLY A 48 -7.19 -0.53 9.72
N ALA A 49 -6.63 0.60 9.31
CA ALA A 49 -5.29 1.02 9.69
C ALA A 49 -5.28 2.41 10.34
N CYS A 50 -4.61 2.53 11.49
CA CYS A 50 -4.28 3.80 12.13
C CYS A 50 -2.77 3.86 12.35
N LEU A 51 -2.07 4.39 11.34
CA LEU A 51 -0.61 4.47 11.27
C LEU A 51 -0.21 5.80 10.65
N HIS A 52 1.06 6.16 10.76
CA HIS A 52 1.58 7.33 10.05
C HIS A 52 1.46 7.13 8.52
N VAL A 53 0.86 8.11 7.85
CA VAL A 53 0.67 8.07 6.39
C VAL A 53 1.96 8.55 5.72
N THR A 54 2.86 7.61 5.47
CA THR A 54 4.17 7.84 4.81
C THR A 54 4.30 7.04 3.51
N LYS A 55 5.41 7.24 2.77
CA LYS A 55 5.72 6.49 1.56
C LYS A 55 5.96 4.99 1.86
N GLU A 56 6.52 4.67 3.01
CA GLU A 56 6.73 3.29 3.48
C GLU A 56 5.40 2.61 3.80
N THR A 57 4.48 3.31 4.46
CA THR A 57 3.12 2.80 4.73
C THR A 57 2.35 2.56 3.44
N ALA A 58 2.53 3.39 2.41
CA ALA A 58 1.92 3.13 1.11
C ALA A 58 2.44 1.83 0.47
N VAL A 59 3.73 1.49 0.59
CA VAL A 59 4.27 0.19 0.15
C VAL A 59 3.61 -0.95 0.93
N LEU A 60 3.45 -0.81 2.25
CA LEU A 60 2.74 -1.79 3.08
C LEU A 60 1.30 -1.99 2.59
N VAL A 61 0.55 -0.91 2.36
CA VAL A 61 -0.83 -0.97 1.88
C VAL A 61 -0.92 -1.63 0.50
N GLU A 62 0.00 -1.32 -0.42
CA GLU A 62 0.07 -2.01 -1.72
C GLU A 62 0.30 -3.52 -1.57
N THR A 63 1.13 -3.93 -0.61
CA THR A 63 1.36 -5.35 -0.31
C THR A 63 0.11 -6.02 0.26
N LEU A 64 -0.60 -5.37 1.19
CA LEU A 64 -1.87 -5.90 1.74
C LEU A 64 -2.95 -6.05 0.65
N LYS A 65 -3.12 -5.02 -0.20
CA LYS A 65 -4.03 -5.07 -1.36
C LYS A 65 -3.62 -6.16 -2.36
N ALA A 66 -2.32 -6.34 -2.58
CA ALA A 66 -1.83 -7.43 -3.41
C ALA A 66 -2.22 -8.80 -2.86
N GLY A 67 -2.33 -8.93 -1.53
CA GLY A 67 -2.85 -10.12 -0.85
C GLY A 67 -4.36 -10.33 -0.95
N GLY A 68 -5.10 -9.39 -1.55
CA GLY A 68 -6.55 -9.47 -1.71
C GLY A 68 -7.36 -8.72 -0.66
N ALA A 69 -6.71 -8.00 0.26
CA ALA A 69 -7.39 -7.22 1.28
C ALA A 69 -8.07 -5.97 0.71
N GLU A 70 -9.19 -5.58 1.31
CA GLU A 70 -9.76 -4.25 1.21
C GLU A 70 -9.15 -3.35 2.30
N VAL A 71 -8.54 -2.23 1.90
CA VAL A 71 -7.82 -1.29 2.77
C VAL A 71 -8.14 0.14 2.39
#